data_AF-A0A3D0RR70-F1
#
_entry.id   AF-A0A3D0RR70-F1
#
_cell.length_a   1.000
_cell.length_b   1.000
_cell.length_c   1.000
_cell.angle_alpha   90.00
_cell.angle_beta   90.00
_cell.angle_gamma   90.00
#
_symmetry.space_group_name_H-M   'P 1'
#
loop_
_entity.id
_entity.type
_entity.pdbx_description
1 polymer ?
#
loop_
_entity_poly.entity_id
_entity_poly.type
_entity_poly.pdbx_seq_one_letter_code
_entity_poly.pdbx_strand_id
1 'polypeptide(L)'
;TSSLHGRGGYYMMDLSACIVEHTYQAALASANCALSSAESAFRLQHSAFALCRPPGHHAGKDYAGGYCFINNASVAANWLSQKGKTALLDIDYHAGNGTQDIFYERSDVLTISIHGDPDFEYPHYAGFADETGAG
;
A
#
# COMPACT_ATOMS: atom_id res chain seq x y z
N THR A 1 -17.94 -17.59 -0.93
CA THR A 1 -18.82 -17.99 0.20
C THR A 1 -19.24 -16.72 0.94
N SER A 2 -20.45 -16.64 1.50
CA SER A 2 -20.99 -15.39 2.09
C SER A 2 -20.79 -15.27 3.61
N SER A 3 -20.19 -16.26 4.27
CA SER A 3 -20.00 -16.23 5.72
C SER A 3 -18.93 -15.22 6.14
N LEU A 4 -19.10 -14.63 7.33
CA LEU A 4 -18.12 -13.68 7.89
C LEU A 4 -16.73 -14.32 8.00
N HIS A 5 -16.63 -15.57 8.47
CA HIS A 5 -15.35 -16.26 8.59
C HIS A 5 -14.71 -16.53 7.22
N GLY A 6 -15.51 -16.88 6.21
CA GLY A 6 -15.01 -17.09 4.85
C GLY A 6 -14.48 -15.79 4.24
N ARG A 7 -15.18 -14.67 4.45
CA ARG A 7 -14.69 -13.35 4.05
C ARG A 7 -13.46 -12.92 4.84
N GLY A 8 -13.42 -13.23 6.13
CA GLY A 8 -12.26 -12.99 6.98
C GLY A 8 -11.01 -13.69 6.45
N GLY A 9 -11.12 -14.95 6.02
CA GLY A 9 -9.99 -15.64 5.39
C GLY A 9 -9.65 -15.14 3.97
N TYR A 10 -10.65 -14.66 3.22
CA TYR A 10 -10.44 -14.20 1.83
C TYR A 10 -9.75 -12.83 1.76
N TYR A 11 -10.17 -11.87 2.59
CA TYR A 11 -9.69 -10.48 2.55
C TYR A 11 -8.50 -10.21 3.48
N MET A 12 -7.95 -11.24 4.12
CA MET A 12 -6.81 -11.13 5.04
C MET A 12 -5.69 -12.04 4.55
N MET A 13 -4.58 -11.45 4.16
CA MET A 13 -3.40 -12.16 3.64
C MET A 13 -2.62 -12.88 4.75
N ASP A 14 -2.68 -12.34 5.97
CA ASP A 14 -2.02 -12.87 7.15
C ASP A 14 -2.89 -12.69 8.41
N LEU A 15 -2.33 -13.02 9.57
CA LEU A 15 -2.97 -12.86 10.88
C LEU A 15 -2.45 -11.64 11.67
N SER A 16 -1.66 -10.77 11.04
CA SER A 16 -1.04 -9.61 11.69
C SER A 16 -1.95 -8.37 11.65
N ALA A 17 -2.88 -8.30 10.70
CA ALA A 17 -3.82 -7.18 10.51
C ALA A 17 -5.16 -7.39 11.26
N CYS A 18 -5.15 -7.65 12.56
CA CYS A 18 -6.39 -7.83 13.34
C CYS A 18 -7.34 -6.62 13.22
N ILE A 19 -8.60 -6.88 12.87
CA ILE A 19 -9.65 -5.85 12.81
C ILE A 19 -10.31 -5.75 14.19
N VAL A 20 -10.25 -4.55 14.77
CA VAL A 20 -10.87 -4.20 16.06
C VAL A 20 -11.81 -3.02 15.89
N GLU A 21 -12.47 -2.64 16.98
CA GLU A 21 -13.25 -1.40 17.02
C GLU A 21 -12.38 -0.21 16.58
N HIS A 22 -12.91 0.61 15.67
CA HIS A 22 -12.24 1.77 15.05
C HIS A 22 -11.15 1.50 13.99
N THR A 23 -10.82 0.25 13.66
CA THR A 23 -9.83 -0.05 12.60
C THR A 23 -10.17 0.64 11.28
N TYR A 24 -11.43 0.54 10.83
CA TYR A 24 -11.85 1.13 9.56
C TYR A 24 -11.75 2.66 9.58
N GLN A 25 -12.25 3.31 10.64
CA GLN A 25 -12.18 4.77 10.79
C GLN A 25 -10.74 5.26 10.80
N ALA A 26 -9.84 4.56 11.50
CA ALA A 26 -8.42 4.90 11.55
C ALA A 26 -7.73 4.71 10.19
N ALA A 27 -7.97 3.58 9.51
CA ALA A 27 -7.42 3.30 8.18
C ALA A 27 -7.87 4.35 7.14
N LEU A 28 -9.16 4.70 7.15
CA LEU A 28 -9.70 5.73 6.26
C LEU A 28 -9.09 7.11 6.54
N ALA A 29 -8.94 7.49 7.81
CA ALA A 29 -8.27 8.74 8.19
C ALA A 29 -6.79 8.76 7.75
N SER A 30 -6.09 7.63 7.87
CA SER A 30 -4.70 7.46 7.41
C SER A 30 -4.56 7.67 5.91
N ALA A 31 -5.45 7.06 5.12
CA ALA A 31 -5.47 7.22 3.66
C ALA A 31 -5.81 8.66 3.24
N ASN A 32 -6.78 9.29 3.92
CA ASN A 32 -7.14 10.69 3.68
C ASN A 32 -5.99 11.65 4.02
N CYS A 33 -5.18 11.35 5.04
CA CYS A 33 -3.96 12.10 5.34
C CYS A 33 -2.96 12.04 4.17
N ALA A 34 -2.73 10.85 3.60
CA ALA A 34 -1.86 10.69 2.43
C ALA A 34 -2.38 11.46 1.20
N LEU A 35 -3.68 11.35 0.90
CA LEU A 35 -4.30 12.08 -0.20
C LEU A 35 -4.19 13.60 -0.01
N SER A 36 -4.50 14.10 1.19
CA SER A 36 -4.43 15.54 1.50
C SER A 36 -3.01 16.08 1.37
N SER A 37 -2.01 15.31 1.81
CA SER A 37 -0.60 15.68 1.64
C SER A 37 -0.16 15.67 0.17
N ALA A 38 -0.62 14.71 -0.63
CA ALA A 38 -0.36 14.68 -2.06
C ALA A 38 -0.98 15.89 -2.79
N GLU A 39 -2.23 16.23 -2.45
CA GLU A 39 -2.90 17.42 -2.98
C GLU A 39 -2.16 18.71 -2.59
N SER A 40 -1.76 18.84 -1.33
CA SER A 40 -1.01 19.98 -0.83
C SER A 40 0.34 20.13 -1.54
N ALA A 41 1.11 19.03 -1.63
CA ALA A 41 2.41 19.02 -2.29
C ALA A 41 2.31 19.40 -3.77
N PHE A 42 1.32 18.85 -4.48
CA PHE A 42 1.06 19.16 -5.87
C PHE A 42 0.63 20.62 -6.07
N ARG A 43 -0.27 21.15 -5.24
CA ARG A 43 -0.76 22.53 -5.40
C ARG A 43 0.28 23.59 -5.04
N LEU A 44 1.04 23.34 -3.97
CA LEU A 44 2.02 24.29 -3.44
C LEU A 44 3.40 24.13 -4.05
N GLN A 45 3.63 23.06 -4.83
CA GLN A 45 4.92 22.72 -5.42
C GLN A 45 6.02 22.62 -4.35
N HIS A 46 5.67 22.00 -3.21
CA HIS A 46 6.54 21.82 -2.05
C HIS A 46 6.39 20.40 -1.50
N SER A 47 7.37 19.91 -0.75
CA SER A 47 7.23 18.64 -0.04
C SER A 47 6.15 18.73 1.06
N ALA A 48 5.46 17.62 1.29
CA ALA A 48 4.52 17.43 2.38
C ALA A 48 4.79 16.09 3.07
N PHE A 49 4.48 16.02 4.36
CA PHE A 49 4.61 14.80 5.14
C PHE A 49 3.25 14.33 5.63
N ALA A 50 2.85 13.12 5.24
CA ALA A 50 1.65 12.46 5.73
C ALA A 50 2.02 11.53 6.89
N LEU A 51 1.59 11.87 8.11
CA LEU A 51 1.81 11.04 9.29
C LEU A 51 0.74 9.94 9.37
N CYS A 52 0.80 9.01 8.42
CA CYS A 52 -0.17 7.92 8.27
C CYS A 52 -0.06 6.90 9.42
N ARG A 53 -1.21 6.56 10.03
CA ARG A 53 -1.36 5.43 10.96
C ARG A 53 -2.82 4.93 10.95
N PRO A 54 -3.09 3.64 10.69
CA PRO A 54 -2.15 2.52 10.41
C PRO A 54 -1.36 2.68 9.10
N PRO A 55 -0.27 1.90 8.91
CA PRO A 55 0.50 1.89 7.66
C PRO A 55 -0.32 1.31 6.49
N GLY A 56 0.27 1.26 5.28
CA GLY A 56 -0.48 0.92 4.07
C GLY A 56 0.17 -0.02 3.06
N HIS A 57 1.50 -0.14 2.98
CA HIS A 57 2.16 -0.75 1.81
C HIS A 57 1.93 -2.27 1.62
N HIS A 58 1.41 -2.97 2.65
CA HIS A 58 1.04 -4.38 2.59
C HIS A 58 -0.43 -4.62 2.24
N ALA A 59 -1.26 -3.56 2.15
CA ALA A 59 -2.63 -3.69 1.67
C ALA A 59 -2.64 -3.73 0.13
N GLY A 60 -3.12 -4.83 -0.45
CA GLY A 60 -3.24 -5.02 -1.89
C GLY A 60 -4.58 -4.54 -2.44
N LYS A 61 -4.94 -4.99 -3.65
CA LYS A 61 -6.21 -4.64 -4.31
C LYS A 61 -7.43 -5.15 -3.54
N ASP A 62 -7.34 -6.34 -2.97
CA ASP A 62 -8.44 -7.03 -2.31
C ASP A 62 -8.03 -7.74 -1.00
N TYR A 63 -6.95 -7.31 -0.35
CA TYR A 63 -6.54 -7.88 0.93
C TYR A 63 -5.87 -6.87 1.86
N ALA A 64 -6.02 -7.12 3.16
CA ALA A 64 -5.26 -6.49 4.24
C ALA A 64 -4.19 -7.47 4.77
N GLY A 65 -3.10 -6.94 5.32
CA GLY A 65 -1.95 -7.72 5.83
C GLY A 65 -0.88 -6.80 6.38
N GLY A 66 0.09 -7.31 7.15
CA GLY A 66 1.21 -6.52 7.69
C GLY A 66 0.80 -5.24 8.41
N TYR A 67 -0.23 -5.30 9.27
CA TYR A 67 -0.85 -4.13 9.94
C TYR A 67 -1.55 -3.12 9.02
N CYS A 68 -1.60 -3.36 7.71
CA CYS A 68 -2.11 -2.46 6.67
C CYS A 68 -3.53 -2.86 6.23
N PHE A 69 -4.39 -1.87 6.02
CA PHE A 69 -5.80 -2.08 5.60
C PHE A 69 -6.18 -1.30 4.35
N ILE A 70 -5.63 -0.09 4.18
CA ILE A 70 -5.75 0.73 2.98
C ILE A 70 -4.34 1.18 2.60
N ASN A 71 -3.99 1.06 1.32
CA ASN A 71 -2.66 1.42 0.86
C ASN A 71 -2.54 2.95 0.69
N ASN A 72 -2.15 3.63 1.77
CA ASN A 72 -2.04 5.09 1.85
C ASN A 72 -1.17 5.68 0.72
N ALA A 73 0.00 5.09 0.48
CA ALA A 73 0.94 5.55 -0.54
C ALA A 73 0.37 5.35 -1.95
N SER A 74 -0.30 4.22 -2.19
CA SER A 74 -0.96 3.94 -3.48
C SER A 74 -2.15 4.85 -3.74
N VAL A 75 -2.92 5.24 -2.70
CA VAL A 75 -3.99 6.25 -2.84
C VAL A 75 -3.41 7.59 -3.31
N ALA A 76 -2.32 8.05 -2.69
CA ALA A 76 -1.63 9.27 -3.09
C ALA A 76 -1.05 9.18 -4.51
N ALA A 77 -0.33 8.09 -4.82
CA ALA A 77 0.30 7.89 -6.13
C ALA A 77 -0.74 7.78 -7.25
N ASN A 78 -1.87 7.11 -7.02
CA ASN A 78 -2.95 7.01 -8.00
C ASN A 78 -3.61 8.37 -8.29
N TRP A 79 -3.68 9.27 -7.31
CA TRP A 79 -4.17 10.63 -7.54
C TRP A 79 -3.16 11.47 -8.34
N LEU A 80 -1.86 11.34 -8.01
CA LEU A 80 -0.76 12.03 -8.69
C LEU A 80 -0.53 11.54 -10.12
N SER A 81 -0.74 10.24 -10.41
CA SER A 81 -0.52 9.67 -11.75
C SER A 81 -1.44 10.29 -12.81
N GLN A 82 -2.63 10.72 -12.40
CA GLN A 82 -3.57 11.45 -13.26
C GLN A 82 -3.07 12.87 -13.61
N LYS A 83 -2.02 13.37 -12.95
CA LYS A 83 -1.51 14.75 -13.09
C LYS A 83 -0.15 14.78 -13.79
N GLY A 84 0.55 13.65 -13.84
CA GLY A 84 1.84 13.52 -14.49
C GLY A 84 2.55 12.22 -14.12
N LYS A 85 3.76 12.05 -14.67
CA LYS A 85 4.61 10.89 -14.38
C LYS A 85 4.87 10.81 -12.88
N THR A 86 4.52 9.67 -12.29
CA THR A 86 4.58 9.45 -10.84
C THR A 86 5.47 8.24 -10.56
N ALA A 87 6.32 8.37 -9.55
CA ALA A 87 7.10 7.26 -9.00
C ALA A 87 6.81 7.15 -7.50
N LEU A 88 6.70 5.92 -7.02
CA LEU A 88 6.54 5.56 -5.61
C LEU A 88 7.78 4.78 -5.20
N LEU A 89 8.61 5.38 -4.34
CA LEU A 89 9.79 4.76 -3.74
C LEU A 89 9.44 4.34 -2.32
N ASP A 90 9.48 3.03 -2.07
CA ASP A 90 9.32 2.42 -0.76
C ASP A 90 10.70 2.11 -0.16
N ILE A 91 10.96 2.69 1.02
CA ILE A 91 12.19 2.53 1.80
C ILE A 91 11.92 1.90 3.17
N ASP A 92 10.72 1.37 3.39
CA ASP A 92 10.47 0.50 4.54
C ASP A 92 11.36 -0.75 4.45
N TYR A 93 11.66 -1.36 5.60
CA TYR A 93 12.46 -2.57 5.66
C TYR A 93 11.82 -3.75 4.90
N HIS A 94 10.48 -3.82 4.89
CA HIS A 94 9.73 -4.90 4.26
C HIS A 94 9.31 -4.54 2.84
N ALA A 95 9.20 -5.56 1.98
CA ALA A 95 8.72 -5.36 0.62
C ALA A 95 7.27 -4.84 0.63
N GLY A 96 7.01 -3.74 -0.08
CA GLY A 96 5.67 -3.18 -0.26
C GLY A 96 4.79 -4.01 -1.21
N ASN A 97 4.53 -5.27 -0.89
CA ASN A 97 3.82 -6.22 -1.76
C ASN A 97 2.41 -5.78 -2.15
N GLY A 98 1.71 -5.06 -1.27
CA GLY A 98 0.39 -4.50 -1.60
C GLY A 98 0.50 -3.37 -2.63
N THR A 99 1.52 -2.52 -2.50
CA THR A 99 1.82 -1.47 -3.49
C THR A 99 2.21 -2.09 -4.83
N GLN A 100 3.05 -3.12 -4.81
CA GLN A 100 3.42 -3.89 -5.99
C GLN A 100 2.18 -4.49 -6.67
N ASP A 101 1.31 -5.19 -5.92
CA ASP A 101 0.07 -5.76 -6.45
C ASP A 101 -0.78 -4.68 -7.14
N ILE A 102 -1.04 -3.55 -6.49
CA ILE A 102 -1.90 -2.48 -7.02
C ILE A 102 -1.42 -1.94 -8.39
N PHE A 103 -0.10 -1.82 -8.59
CA PHE A 103 0.47 -1.21 -9.79
C PHE A 103 1.18 -2.20 -10.73
N TYR A 104 1.16 -3.51 -10.46
CA TYR A 104 1.96 -4.49 -11.20
C TYR A 104 1.75 -4.49 -12.72
N GLU A 105 0.51 -4.24 -13.16
CA GLU A 105 0.10 -4.18 -14.56
C GLU A 105 -0.11 -2.74 -15.07
N ARG A 106 0.39 -1.74 -14.33
CA ARG A 106 0.13 -0.33 -14.58
C ARG A 106 1.43 0.42 -14.87
N SER A 107 1.50 1.05 -16.04
CA SER A 107 2.65 1.86 -16.44
C SER A 107 2.55 3.35 -16.05
N ASP A 108 1.48 3.77 -15.37
CA ASP A 108 1.26 5.17 -14.97
C ASP A 108 1.91 5.53 -13.63
N VAL A 109 2.35 4.53 -12.85
CA VAL A 109 3.11 4.68 -11.61
C VAL A 109 4.31 3.72 -11.62
N LEU A 110 5.52 4.25 -11.56
CA LEU A 110 6.72 3.43 -11.34
C LEU A 110 6.83 3.08 -9.86
N THR A 111 6.86 1.80 -9.51
CA THR A 111 7.11 1.33 -8.13
C THR A 111 8.55 0.86 -7.96
N ILE A 112 9.21 1.32 -6.91
CA ILE A 112 10.56 0.90 -6.52
C ILE A 112 10.50 0.59 -5.04
N SER A 113 11.03 -0.57 -4.61
CA SER A 113 11.12 -0.92 -3.20
C SER A 113 12.51 -1.44 -2.88
N ILE A 114 13.08 -1.01 -1.77
CA ILE A 114 14.35 -1.50 -1.24
C ILE A 114 14.06 -2.12 0.12
N HIS A 115 14.27 -3.42 0.26
CA HIS A 115 13.82 -4.19 1.43
C HIS A 115 14.76 -5.37 1.72
N GLY A 116 14.56 -6.01 2.88
CA GLY A 116 15.20 -7.28 3.23
C GLY A 116 14.77 -8.40 2.30
N ASP A 117 15.63 -9.39 2.11
CA ASP A 117 15.38 -10.54 1.24
C ASP A 117 14.11 -11.30 1.68
N PRO A 118 13.08 -11.43 0.81
CA PRO A 118 11.83 -12.10 1.17
C PRO A 118 12.00 -13.55 1.61
N ASP A 119 13.08 -14.24 1.21
CA ASP A 119 13.36 -15.60 1.71
C ASP A 119 13.51 -15.65 3.24
N PHE A 120 13.87 -14.52 3.87
CA PHE A 120 14.10 -14.42 5.31
C PHE A 120 13.17 -13.44 6.01
N GLU A 121 12.52 -12.53 5.27
CA GLU A 121 11.76 -11.42 5.82
C GLU A 121 10.34 -11.33 5.26
N TYR A 122 9.42 -10.78 6.07
CA TYR A 122 8.04 -10.53 5.63
C TYR A 122 8.07 -9.64 4.37
N PRO A 123 7.29 -9.96 3.31
CA PRO A 123 6.11 -10.83 3.30
C PRO A 123 6.33 -12.29 2.86
N HIS A 124 7.57 -12.73 2.62
CA HIS A 124 7.92 -14.12 2.26
C HIS A 124 7.49 -14.68 0.90
N TYR A 125 6.59 -14.03 0.17
CA TYR A 125 6.07 -14.54 -1.12
C TYR A 125 6.02 -13.49 -2.23
N ALA A 126 6.58 -12.31 -1.99
CA ALA A 126 6.66 -11.21 -2.95
C ALA A 126 7.83 -10.27 -2.56
N GLY A 127 8.32 -9.51 -3.54
CA GLY A 127 9.49 -8.63 -3.41
C GLY A 127 10.76 -9.23 -4.05
N PHE A 128 10.65 -10.32 -4.80
CA PHE A 128 11.81 -10.90 -5.47
C PHE A 128 12.25 -10.04 -6.66
N ALA A 129 13.56 -10.04 -6.95
CA ALA A 129 14.14 -9.16 -7.96
C ALA A 129 13.69 -9.45 -9.41
N ASP A 130 13.13 -10.64 -9.67
CA ASP A 130 12.56 -11.05 -10.96
C ASP A 130 11.10 -10.62 -11.16
N GLU A 131 10.47 -10.01 -10.16
CA GLU A 131 9.11 -9.47 -10.21
C GLU A 131 9.09 -8.06 -10.84
N THR A 132 9.32 -7.97 -12.15
CA THR A 132 9.55 -6.69 -12.85
C THR A 132 8.31 -6.04 -13.47
N GLY A 133 7.11 -6.43 -13.04
CA GLY A 133 5.83 -5.98 -13.61
C GLY A 133 5.32 -6.88 -14.75
N ALA A 134 4.11 -6.58 -15.22
CA ALA A 134 3.44 -7.33 -16.28
C ALA A 134 2.64 -6.40 -17.21
N GLY A 135 2.25 -6.95 -18.38
CA GLY A 135 1.43 -6.27 -19.39
C GLY A 135 2.21 -5.64 -20.54
#